data_AF-A0A9D7T4P5-F1
#
_entry.id   AF-A0A9D7T4P5-F1
#
_cell.length_a   1.000
_cell.length_b   1.000
_cell.length_c   1.000
_cell.angle_alpha   90.00
_cell.angle_beta   90.00
_cell.angle_gamma   90.00
#
_symmetry.space_group_name_H-M   'P 1'
#
loop_
_entity.id
_entity.type
_entity.pdbx_description
1 polymer ?
#
loop_
_entity_poly.entity_id
_entity_poly.type
_entity_poly.pdbx_seq_one_letter_code
_entity_poly.pdbx_strand_id
1 'polypeptide(L)'
;MKISPYFWLSTSRIIFAIAACFAILCSTPDIHADVPPPTLLNYTNHWAGNTGGKGGQDANANVISNFVIDIGVLETAELPGPMLAFAPLVVTKSYWDETNWADGAYFEALRVSKGEYFNKDMVFDTSTYNGITATIAHPHILDANHPPYDPALTPQQRADIVQQNAEDQGIPLTDYPNNIPYVSLSDGRTIKSVTYPTNVAFDKSGNLWVADNGPDQNFKIFSVPASGAPTLVTTFGETGGVFAGAKPGAWGEKRFWGVRGVCFPNNGQIIVGCSGIPGQIQGGTDIRWFDSTDSSTLAKRLSTASISHQAISSFVHVADFDPTSNGTELYHASLRYTMDYSKPPGQSWKITGVTLDPFRFPEDPRITIPLESAFIRRIKGQQFLYCMNMYGGAISIFRSNQNSEIAIPAALILSV
;
A
#
# COMPACT_ATOMS: atom_id res chain seq x y z
N MET A 1 4.48 13.96 -23.53
CA MET A 1 3.22 13.21 -23.49
C MET A 1 3.37 11.94 -24.32
N LYS A 2 3.85 10.87 -23.69
CA LYS A 2 3.82 9.50 -24.21
C LYS A 2 3.24 8.69 -23.07
N ILE A 3 1.98 8.26 -23.25
CA ILE A 3 1.29 7.39 -22.30
C ILE A 3 1.95 6.02 -22.44
N SER A 4 2.53 5.53 -21.36
CA SER A 4 3.12 4.20 -21.28
C SER A 4 1.99 3.18 -21.08
N PRO A 5 1.80 2.18 -21.97
CA PRO A 5 0.77 1.15 -21.81
C PRO A 5 1.32 -0.01 -20.98
N TYR A 6 1.26 0.06 -19.65
CA TYR A 6 1.86 -0.96 -18.77
C TYR A 6 0.86 -1.47 -17.74
N PHE A 7 -0.04 -2.33 -18.21
CA PHE A 7 -0.77 -3.28 -17.37
C PHE A 7 -1.02 -4.53 -18.23
N TRP A 8 -0.19 -5.57 -18.08
CA TRP A 8 -0.45 -6.90 -18.65
C TRP A 8 0.00 -7.94 -17.62
N LEU A 9 -0.95 -8.59 -16.92
CA LEU A 9 -1.60 -9.86 -17.28
C LEU A 9 -0.61 -11.03 -17.38
N SER A 10 -0.57 -11.85 -16.33
CA SER A 10 0.03 -13.18 -16.35
C SER A 10 -0.81 -14.11 -17.25
N THR A 11 -0.12 -14.96 -17.99
CA THR A 11 -0.71 -15.81 -19.04
C THR A 11 -1.28 -17.10 -18.43
N SER A 12 -2.57 -17.10 -18.10
CA SER A 12 -3.29 -18.33 -17.74
C SER A 12 -4.17 -18.82 -18.90
N ARG A 13 -3.82 -19.99 -19.45
CA ARG A 13 -4.59 -20.69 -20.49
C ARG A 13 -5.92 -21.19 -19.91
N ILE A 14 -7.05 -20.65 -20.35
CA ILE A 14 -8.38 -21.20 -20.04
C ILE A 14 -9.18 -21.36 -21.34
N ILE A 15 -9.76 -22.55 -21.51
CA ILE A 15 -10.45 -23.04 -22.71
C ILE A 15 -11.83 -22.37 -22.82
N PHE A 16 -12.14 -21.84 -24.02
CA PHE A 16 -13.36 -21.09 -24.32
C PHE A 16 -14.60 -21.98 -24.52
N ALA A 17 -15.75 -21.51 -24.03
CA ALA A 17 -17.05 -21.81 -24.59
C ALA A 17 -17.72 -20.46 -24.96
N ILE A 18 -18.06 -20.30 -26.23
CA ILE A 18 -18.57 -19.06 -26.83
C ILE A 18 -20.07 -18.94 -26.56
N ALA A 19 -20.51 -17.83 -25.97
CA ALA A 19 -21.90 -17.38 -26.03
C ALA A 19 -21.91 -15.88 -26.37
N ALA A 20 -22.35 -15.54 -27.58
CA ALA A 20 -22.50 -14.17 -28.04
C ALA A 20 -23.89 -13.64 -27.65
N CYS A 21 -23.93 -12.55 -26.88
CA CYS A 21 -25.15 -11.78 -26.64
C CYS A 21 -25.16 -10.55 -27.55
N PHE A 22 -26.05 -10.55 -28.54
CA PHE A 22 -26.37 -9.37 -29.35
C PHE A 22 -27.33 -8.45 -28.58
N ALA A 23 -26.91 -7.24 -28.24
CA ALA A 23 -27.82 -6.18 -27.81
C ALA A 23 -28.26 -5.36 -29.03
N ILE A 24 -29.55 -5.38 -29.34
CA ILE A 24 -30.16 -4.59 -30.41
C ILE A 24 -30.41 -3.18 -29.86
N LEU A 25 -29.68 -2.19 -30.38
CA LEU A 25 -29.97 -0.77 -30.18
C LEU A 25 -31.13 -0.37 -31.11
N CYS A 26 -32.31 -0.15 -30.54
CA CYS A 26 -33.39 0.57 -31.22
C CYS A 26 -33.19 2.08 -31.01
N SER A 27 -32.74 2.80 -32.03
CA SER A 27 -32.75 4.26 -32.05
C SER A 27 -34.18 4.77 -32.27
N THR A 28 -34.76 5.42 -31.27
CA THR A 28 -35.94 6.28 -31.46
C THR A 28 -35.49 7.72 -31.69
N PRO A 29 -36.14 8.48 -32.59
CA PRO A 29 -35.77 9.86 -32.87
C PRO A 29 -35.99 10.76 -31.65
N ASP A 30 -35.08 11.73 -31.50
CA ASP A 30 -34.91 12.64 -30.38
C ASP A 30 -36.20 13.29 -29.88
N ILE A 31 -36.57 12.97 -28.64
CA ILE A 31 -37.36 13.85 -27.78
C ILE A 31 -36.40 14.37 -26.71
N HIS A 32 -35.52 15.30 -27.08
CA HIS A 32 -34.87 16.14 -26.09
C HIS A 32 -35.91 17.11 -25.56
N ALA A 33 -36.65 16.69 -24.53
CA ALA A 33 -37.26 17.67 -23.64
C ALA A 33 -36.14 18.63 -23.20
N ASP A 34 -36.44 19.93 -23.13
CA ASP A 34 -35.54 20.94 -22.55
C ASP A 34 -35.23 20.55 -21.10
N VAL A 35 -34.23 19.68 -20.92
CA VAL A 35 -33.71 19.32 -19.60
C VAL A 35 -33.02 20.58 -19.12
N PRO A 36 -33.47 21.20 -18.01
CA PRO A 36 -32.78 22.33 -17.45
C PRO A 36 -31.31 21.97 -17.26
N PRO A 37 -30.37 22.88 -17.57
CA PRO A 37 -28.97 22.61 -17.34
C PRO A 37 -28.80 22.16 -15.87
N PRO A 38 -28.01 21.10 -15.62
CA PRO A 38 -27.86 20.57 -14.26
C PRO A 38 -27.40 21.69 -13.34
N THR A 39 -28.18 21.96 -12.29
CA THR A 39 -27.79 22.91 -11.26
C THR A 39 -26.64 22.31 -10.48
N LEU A 40 -25.49 22.98 -10.48
CA LEU A 40 -24.38 22.61 -9.61
C LEU A 40 -24.87 22.77 -8.15
N LEU A 41 -24.95 21.65 -7.43
CA LEU A 41 -25.30 21.68 -6.02
C LEU A 41 -24.18 22.41 -5.26
N ASN A 42 -24.55 23.20 -4.25
CA ASN A 42 -23.57 23.72 -3.30
C ASN A 42 -23.26 22.60 -2.30
N TYR A 43 -22.15 21.88 -2.50
CA TYR A 43 -21.74 20.77 -1.65
C TYR A 43 -20.30 20.95 -1.16
N THR A 44 -20.04 20.49 0.06
CA THR A 44 -18.69 20.39 0.61
C THR A 44 -18.06 19.11 0.09
N ASN A 45 -16.88 19.20 -0.53
CA ASN A 45 -16.16 18.00 -0.95
C ASN A 45 -15.36 17.40 0.21
N HIS A 46 -15.73 16.18 0.62
CA HIS A 46 -15.05 15.46 1.69
C HIS A 46 -13.89 14.60 1.18
N TRP A 47 -13.84 14.29 -0.12
CA TRP A 47 -12.91 13.33 -0.73
C TRP A 47 -12.14 13.96 -1.91
N ALA A 48 -10.82 13.79 -1.94
CA ALA A 48 -10.00 14.32 -3.01
C ALA A 48 -10.19 13.52 -4.31
N GLY A 49 -10.49 14.21 -5.40
CA GLY A 49 -10.50 13.65 -6.76
C GLY A 49 -9.26 14.08 -7.54
N ASN A 50 -8.92 13.34 -8.60
CA ASN A 50 -7.81 13.63 -9.51
C ASN A 50 -8.00 15.00 -10.20
N THR A 51 -7.11 15.97 -9.92
CA THR A 51 -7.13 17.32 -10.51
C THR A 51 -6.00 17.53 -11.52
N GLY A 52 -5.76 16.57 -12.42
CA GLY A 52 -4.80 16.73 -13.52
C GLY A 52 -3.34 16.69 -13.05
N GLY A 53 -2.99 15.70 -12.21
CA GLY A 53 -1.65 15.52 -11.67
C GLY A 53 -1.27 16.50 -10.56
N LYS A 54 -2.22 17.33 -10.09
CA LYS A 54 -2.00 18.25 -8.96
C LYS A 54 -2.60 17.75 -7.64
N GLY A 55 -3.65 16.94 -7.69
CA GLY A 55 -4.19 16.13 -6.57
C GLY A 55 -4.68 16.93 -5.36
N GLY A 56 -6.00 17.11 -5.23
CA GLY A 56 -6.72 17.46 -4.00
C GLY A 56 -7.90 18.41 -4.16
N GLN A 57 -8.37 19.03 -3.07
CA GLN A 57 -9.59 19.85 -3.06
C GLN A 57 -9.53 21.06 -4.02
N ASP A 58 -8.32 21.50 -4.38
CA ASP A 58 -8.06 22.50 -5.41
C ASP A 58 -6.76 22.20 -6.19
N ALA A 59 -6.43 23.09 -7.13
CA ALA A 59 -5.31 22.96 -8.05
C ALA A 59 -3.92 23.01 -7.39
N ASN A 60 -3.79 23.26 -6.09
CA ASN A 60 -2.52 23.36 -5.36
C ASN A 60 -2.37 22.34 -4.23
N ALA A 61 -3.30 21.40 -4.11
CA ALA A 61 -3.29 20.47 -3.00
C ALA A 61 -2.15 19.44 -3.08
N ASN A 62 -1.72 18.95 -1.93
CA ASN A 62 -0.62 18.00 -1.78
C ASN A 62 -1.14 16.62 -1.36
N VAL A 63 -2.09 16.02 -2.09
CA VAL A 63 -2.71 14.74 -1.67
C VAL A 63 -2.53 13.60 -2.67
N ILE A 64 -1.43 13.62 -3.43
CA ILE A 64 -1.12 12.59 -4.42
C ILE A 64 -0.64 11.32 -3.72
N SER A 65 -1.08 10.17 -4.23
CA SER A 65 -0.70 8.85 -3.75
C SER A 65 0.61 8.38 -4.36
N ASN A 66 1.43 7.71 -3.54
CA ASN A 66 2.65 7.06 -3.97
C ASN A 66 2.71 5.64 -3.41
N PHE A 67 3.28 4.72 -4.18
CA PHE A 67 3.28 3.31 -3.84
C PHE A 67 4.51 3.04 -3.00
N VAL A 68 4.38 3.25 -1.69
CA VAL A 68 5.50 3.16 -0.76
C VAL A 68 6.13 1.77 -0.87
N ILE A 69 7.42 1.74 -1.17
CA ILE A 69 8.25 0.52 -1.09
C ILE A 69 9.29 0.62 0.01
N ASP A 70 9.67 1.85 0.39
CA ASP A 70 10.63 2.09 1.46
C ASP A 70 10.37 3.44 2.14
N ILE A 71 10.91 3.64 3.35
CA ILE A 71 10.72 4.86 4.14
C ILE A 71 11.97 5.22 4.93
N GLY A 72 12.25 6.51 5.01
CA GLY A 72 13.31 7.08 5.82
C GLY A 72 12.88 8.37 6.51
N VAL A 73 13.82 8.96 7.24
CA VAL A 73 13.59 10.21 7.95
C VAL A 73 14.80 11.10 7.83
N LEU A 74 14.57 12.37 7.54
CA LEU A 74 15.59 13.41 7.47
C LEU A 74 15.43 14.34 8.67
N GLU A 75 16.52 14.53 9.39
CA GLU A 75 16.61 15.44 10.51
C GLU A 75 16.94 16.86 10.04
N THR A 76 16.83 17.84 10.96
CA THR A 76 17.10 19.26 10.66
C THR A 76 18.45 19.48 9.96
N ALA A 77 19.48 18.70 10.29
CA ALA A 77 20.82 18.84 9.71
C ALA A 77 20.90 18.40 8.22
N GLU A 78 19.94 17.63 7.74
CA GLU A 78 19.92 17.04 6.39
C GLU A 78 18.98 17.78 5.43
N LEU A 79 18.27 18.78 5.95
CA LEU A 79 17.22 19.50 5.26
C LEU A 79 17.72 20.88 4.77
N PRO A 80 17.33 21.30 3.55
CA PRO A 80 17.59 22.65 3.08
C PRO A 80 16.75 23.66 3.88
N GLY A 81 17.19 24.93 3.91
CA GLY A 81 16.58 26.02 4.69
C GLY A 81 15.04 26.08 4.67
N PRO A 82 14.39 26.05 3.49
CA PRO A 82 12.92 26.09 3.39
C PRO A 82 12.20 24.89 4.04
N MET A 83 12.90 23.77 4.22
CA MET A 83 12.33 22.51 4.70
C MET A 83 12.63 22.24 6.19
N LEU A 84 13.41 23.10 6.85
CA LEU A 84 13.77 22.95 8.27
C LEU A 84 12.55 22.89 9.20
N ALA A 85 11.46 23.58 8.84
CA ALA A 85 10.21 23.60 9.61
C ALA A 85 9.48 22.26 9.60
N PHE A 86 9.84 21.34 8.71
CA PHE A 86 9.23 20.02 8.56
C PHE A 86 10.11 18.89 9.12
N ALA A 87 11.10 19.23 9.96
CA ALA A 87 11.91 18.23 10.64
C ALA A 87 11.18 17.64 11.87
N PRO A 88 11.21 16.32 12.11
CA PRO A 88 11.76 15.29 11.23
C PRO A 88 10.88 15.06 10.00
N LEU A 89 11.49 15.10 8.81
CA LEU A 89 10.78 14.93 7.55
C LEU A 89 10.80 13.47 7.15
N VAL A 90 9.63 12.85 7.03
CA VAL A 90 9.51 11.50 6.51
C VAL A 90 9.64 11.54 5.00
N VAL A 91 10.52 10.72 4.44
CA VAL A 91 10.68 10.55 3.00
C VAL A 91 10.40 9.11 2.63
N THR A 92 9.84 8.86 1.45
CA THR A 92 9.43 7.52 1.03
C THR A 92 9.98 7.20 -0.33
N LYS A 93 10.50 5.99 -0.54
CA LYS A 93 10.77 5.47 -1.88
C LYS A 93 9.49 4.90 -2.46
N SER A 94 9.24 5.12 -3.74
CA SER A 94 8.01 4.66 -4.39
C SER A 94 8.26 3.84 -5.65
N TYR A 95 7.55 2.71 -5.79
CA TYR A 95 7.54 1.94 -7.05
C TYR A 95 6.87 2.73 -8.18
N TRP A 96 5.82 3.47 -7.84
CA TRP A 96 5.07 4.31 -8.76
C TRP A 96 4.51 5.57 -8.06
N ASP A 97 4.45 6.67 -8.80
CA ASP A 97 3.80 7.94 -8.42
C ASP A 97 3.23 8.62 -9.69
N GLU A 98 2.03 9.20 -9.59
CA GLU A 98 1.31 9.84 -10.71
C GLU A 98 2.04 11.10 -11.24
N THR A 99 2.91 11.72 -10.44
CA THR A 99 3.67 12.91 -10.87
C THR A 99 4.96 12.63 -11.62
N ASN A 100 5.26 11.36 -11.91
CA ASN A 100 6.36 10.95 -12.79
C ASN A 100 7.78 11.37 -12.33
N TRP A 101 7.93 11.82 -11.08
CA TRP A 101 9.18 12.23 -10.40
C TRP A 101 9.04 11.94 -8.90
N ALA A 102 9.77 10.95 -8.41
CA ALA A 102 9.31 10.08 -7.34
C ALA A 102 9.46 10.63 -5.90
N ASP A 103 9.11 9.77 -4.95
CA ASP A 103 9.28 9.91 -3.52
C ASP A 103 8.39 10.98 -2.85
N GLY A 104 7.66 10.53 -1.83
CA GLY A 104 6.78 11.39 -1.05
C GLY A 104 7.51 11.90 0.18
N ALA A 105 7.34 13.20 0.48
CA ALA A 105 7.85 13.82 1.70
C ALA A 105 6.68 14.24 2.60
N TYR A 106 6.68 13.79 3.86
CA TYR A 106 5.57 13.92 4.79
C TYR A 106 6.01 14.49 6.13
N PHE A 107 5.18 15.36 6.69
CA PHE A 107 5.30 15.88 8.04
C PHE A 107 3.93 15.85 8.71
N GLU A 108 3.80 15.16 9.84
CA GLU A 108 2.57 15.10 10.64
C GLU A 108 1.31 14.76 9.82
N ALA A 109 1.38 13.69 9.01
CA ALA A 109 0.35 13.24 8.06
C ALA A 109 0.12 14.11 6.81
N LEU A 110 0.79 15.25 6.67
CA LEU A 110 0.69 16.10 5.50
C LEU A 110 1.81 15.81 4.53
N ARG A 111 1.50 15.59 3.24
CA ARG A 111 2.54 15.59 2.20
C ARG A 111 2.96 17.04 1.97
N VAL A 112 4.25 17.32 2.09
CA VAL A 112 4.81 18.68 2.00
C VAL A 112 5.65 18.89 0.74
N SER A 113 6.03 17.81 0.04
CA SER A 113 6.75 17.88 -1.23
C SER A 113 6.52 16.66 -2.13
N LYS A 114 6.81 16.85 -3.42
CA LYS A 114 6.67 15.88 -4.52
C LYS A 114 7.97 15.92 -5.34
N GLY A 115 8.70 14.81 -5.48
CA GLY A 115 9.81 14.74 -6.44
C GLY A 115 11.16 15.32 -5.99
N GLU A 116 11.18 16.28 -5.07
CA GLU A 116 12.41 17.02 -4.70
C GLU A 116 13.46 16.12 -4.02
N TYR A 117 13.03 15.00 -3.46
CA TYR A 117 13.88 14.03 -2.77
C TYR A 117 14.20 12.79 -3.60
N PHE A 118 13.72 12.72 -4.85
CA PHE A 118 13.94 11.61 -5.78
C PHE A 118 15.41 11.32 -6.12
N ASN A 119 16.25 12.37 -6.17
CA ASN A 119 17.66 12.26 -6.55
C ASN A 119 18.62 12.06 -5.37
N LYS A 120 18.09 11.92 -4.15
CA LYS A 120 18.89 11.36 -3.08
C LYS A 120 18.80 9.85 -3.30
N ASP A 121 19.90 9.17 -3.61
CA ASP A 121 19.96 7.71 -3.70
C ASP A 121 19.58 7.10 -2.34
N MET A 122 18.28 7.09 -2.03
CA MET A 122 17.75 6.68 -0.74
C MET A 122 17.72 5.16 -0.72
N VAL A 123 18.65 4.59 0.02
CA VAL A 123 18.72 3.15 0.30
C VAL A 123 18.36 2.98 1.78
N PHE A 124 17.10 2.70 2.11
CA PHE A 124 16.70 2.36 3.49
C PHE A 124 16.54 0.85 3.69
N ASP A 125 16.87 0.05 2.68
CA ASP A 125 17.11 -1.40 2.78
C ASP A 125 18.43 -1.73 3.50
N THR A 126 19.15 -0.72 4.00
CA THR A 126 20.38 -0.86 4.76
C THR A 126 20.39 0.07 5.97
N SER A 127 20.91 -0.41 7.10
CA SER A 127 21.02 0.38 8.33
C SER A 127 22.24 -0.05 9.13
N THR A 128 22.95 0.91 9.71
CA THR A 128 24.20 0.67 10.45
C THR A 128 24.12 1.12 11.89
N TYR A 129 24.56 0.26 12.82
CA TYR A 129 24.70 0.59 14.23
C TYR A 129 25.97 -0.05 14.80
N ASN A 130 26.80 0.74 15.48
CA ASN A 130 28.07 0.29 16.08
C ASN A 130 28.96 -0.54 15.14
N GLY A 131 29.05 -0.15 13.86
CA GLY A 131 29.91 -0.80 12.86
C GLY A 131 29.33 -2.05 12.22
N ILE A 132 28.13 -2.50 12.62
CA ILE A 132 27.39 -3.56 11.94
C ILE A 132 26.34 -2.94 11.03
N THR A 133 26.41 -3.28 9.74
CA THR A 133 25.42 -2.91 8.74
C THR A 133 24.51 -4.10 8.48
N ALA A 134 23.20 -3.91 8.65
CA ALA A 134 22.19 -4.85 8.21
C ALA A 134 21.70 -4.44 6.82
N THR A 135 21.46 -5.41 5.93
CA THR A 135 20.97 -5.17 4.58
C THR A 135 20.00 -6.26 4.15
N ILE A 136 18.95 -5.93 3.38
CA ILE A 136 18.14 -6.93 2.68
C ILE A 136 18.96 -7.51 1.53
N ALA A 137 19.15 -8.82 1.54
CA ALA A 137 19.95 -9.54 0.57
C ALA A 137 19.19 -10.74 0.00
N HIS A 138 19.66 -11.22 -1.15
CA HIS A 138 19.10 -12.35 -1.86
C HIS A 138 20.15 -13.43 -2.12
N PRO A 139 19.79 -14.72 -2.17
CA PRO A 139 20.68 -15.78 -2.61
C PRO A 139 21.36 -15.52 -3.96
N HIS A 140 20.64 -14.92 -4.91
CA HIS A 140 21.19 -14.33 -6.13
C HIS A 140 20.80 -12.85 -6.23
N ILE A 141 21.75 -12.01 -6.64
CA ILE A 141 21.50 -10.58 -6.83
C ILE A 141 20.58 -10.41 -8.05
N LEU A 142 19.50 -9.66 -7.88
CA LEU A 142 18.56 -9.35 -8.95
C LEU A 142 19.20 -8.38 -9.95
N ASP A 143 19.43 -8.84 -11.19
CA ASP A 143 19.86 -8.00 -12.30
C ASP A 143 18.65 -7.38 -13.01
N ALA A 144 17.97 -6.46 -12.32
CA ALA A 144 16.69 -5.87 -12.75
C ALA A 144 16.84 -4.49 -13.43
N ASN A 145 18.03 -3.91 -13.46
CA ASN A 145 18.30 -2.56 -13.99
C ASN A 145 18.37 -2.54 -15.53
N HIS A 146 17.34 -3.06 -16.19
CA HIS A 146 17.26 -3.12 -17.64
C HIS A 146 15.89 -2.68 -18.16
N PRO A 147 15.79 -2.17 -19.40
CA PRO A 147 14.52 -1.97 -20.05
C PRO A 147 13.79 -3.31 -20.24
N PRO A 148 12.55 -3.48 -19.77
CA PRO A 148 11.86 -4.77 -19.78
C PRO A 148 11.56 -5.33 -21.19
N TYR A 149 11.65 -4.49 -22.24
CA TYR A 149 11.45 -4.89 -23.64
C TYR A 149 12.74 -5.08 -24.42
N ASP A 150 13.90 -4.99 -23.77
CA ASP A 150 15.15 -5.21 -24.47
C ASP A 150 15.20 -6.67 -24.98
N PRO A 151 15.20 -6.90 -26.31
CA PRO A 151 15.22 -8.25 -26.87
C PRO A 151 16.54 -8.97 -26.56
N ALA A 152 17.60 -8.25 -26.13
CA ALA A 152 18.89 -8.81 -25.77
C ALA A 152 18.94 -9.41 -24.36
N LEU A 153 17.89 -9.24 -23.54
CA LEU A 153 17.89 -9.78 -22.17
C LEU A 153 18.07 -11.29 -22.16
N THR A 154 18.87 -11.76 -21.19
CA THR A 154 18.94 -13.18 -20.87
C THR A 154 17.63 -13.66 -20.21
N PRO A 155 17.34 -14.97 -20.20
CA PRO A 155 16.23 -15.51 -19.42
C PRO A 155 16.30 -15.17 -17.93
N GLN A 156 17.51 -15.13 -17.34
CA GLN A 156 17.70 -14.79 -15.93
C GLN A 156 17.35 -13.33 -15.66
N GLN A 157 17.85 -12.39 -16.47
CA GLN A 157 17.51 -10.97 -16.32
C GLN A 157 16.00 -10.71 -16.42
N ARG A 158 15.30 -11.40 -17.33
CA ARG A 158 13.83 -11.33 -17.37
C ARG A 158 13.18 -11.83 -16.08
N ALA A 159 13.68 -12.93 -15.52
CA ALA A 159 13.18 -13.45 -14.25
C ALA A 159 13.46 -12.48 -13.09
N ASP A 160 14.65 -11.87 -13.07
CA ASP A 160 15.05 -10.91 -12.03
C ASP A 160 14.20 -9.65 -12.07
N ILE A 161 13.90 -9.12 -13.27
CA ILE A 161 12.97 -7.99 -13.45
C ILE A 161 11.58 -8.34 -12.92
N VAL A 162 11.09 -9.55 -13.23
CA VAL A 162 9.77 -10.01 -12.79
C VAL A 162 9.73 -10.19 -11.27
N GLN A 163 10.79 -10.73 -10.67
CA GLN A 163 10.92 -10.86 -9.22
C GLN A 163 11.03 -9.49 -8.54
N GLN A 164 11.85 -8.56 -9.04
CA GLN A 164 11.95 -7.22 -8.47
C GLN A 164 10.60 -6.51 -8.48
N ASN A 165 9.87 -6.57 -9.60
CA ASN A 165 8.54 -5.98 -9.70
C ASN A 165 7.55 -6.64 -8.73
N ALA A 166 7.64 -7.96 -8.54
CA ALA A 166 6.86 -8.65 -7.53
C ALA A 166 7.19 -8.13 -6.12
N GLU A 167 8.47 -7.97 -5.82
CA GLU A 167 8.93 -7.53 -4.52
C GLU A 167 8.51 -6.10 -4.19
N ASP A 168 8.68 -5.20 -5.16
CA ASP A 168 8.23 -3.82 -5.07
C ASP A 168 6.71 -3.78 -4.85
N GLN A 169 5.96 -4.60 -5.59
CA GLN A 169 4.51 -4.72 -5.41
C GLN A 169 4.08 -5.47 -4.15
N GLY A 170 5.02 -6.02 -3.39
CA GLY A 170 4.80 -6.75 -2.15
C GLY A 170 3.83 -7.92 -2.33
N ILE A 171 3.85 -8.54 -3.51
CA ILE A 171 3.13 -9.78 -3.72
C ILE A 171 3.83 -10.93 -2.99
N PRO A 172 3.11 -11.95 -2.52
CA PRO A 172 3.73 -13.12 -1.90
C PRO A 172 4.80 -13.74 -2.82
N LEU A 173 5.98 -14.04 -2.26
CA LEU A 173 7.12 -14.58 -3.03
C LEU A 173 7.10 -16.11 -3.18
N THR A 174 5.93 -16.74 -3.10
CA THR A 174 5.78 -18.20 -3.23
C THR A 174 6.27 -18.73 -4.58
N ASP A 175 6.28 -17.87 -5.60
CA ASP A 175 6.76 -18.19 -6.96
C ASP A 175 8.29 -18.09 -7.10
N TYR A 176 9.00 -17.56 -6.09
CA TYR A 176 10.45 -17.38 -6.09
C TYR A 176 11.14 -18.17 -4.96
N PRO A 177 10.85 -19.47 -4.78
CA PRO A 177 11.32 -20.22 -3.61
C PRO A 177 12.85 -20.35 -3.51
N ASN A 178 13.57 -20.15 -4.62
CA ASN A 178 15.02 -20.24 -4.68
C ASN A 178 15.73 -18.90 -4.44
N ASN A 179 14.98 -17.80 -4.27
CA ASN A 179 15.56 -16.46 -4.11
C ASN A 179 14.79 -15.59 -3.12
N ILE A 180 14.39 -16.18 -2.00
CA ILE A 180 13.68 -15.45 -0.94
C ILE A 180 14.66 -14.47 -0.25
N PRO A 181 14.30 -13.19 -0.08
CA PRO A 181 15.13 -12.22 0.60
C PRO A 181 15.34 -12.58 2.08
N TYR A 182 16.50 -12.20 2.60
CA TYR A 182 16.88 -12.38 4.00
C TYR A 182 17.69 -11.18 4.49
N VAL A 183 17.88 -11.04 5.80
CA VAL A 183 18.76 -10.00 6.34
C VAL A 183 20.20 -10.51 6.40
N SER A 184 21.12 -9.82 5.73
CA SER A 184 22.57 -10.03 5.84
C SER A 184 23.17 -8.99 6.77
N LEU A 185 24.11 -9.40 7.63
CA LEU A 185 24.92 -8.50 8.44
C LEU A 185 26.33 -8.39 7.84
N SER A 186 26.96 -7.22 7.94
CA SER A 186 28.29 -6.94 7.37
C SER A 186 29.43 -7.80 7.91
N ASP A 187 29.21 -8.53 9.01
CA ASP A 187 30.16 -9.47 9.61
C ASP A 187 29.92 -10.94 9.21
N GLY A 188 29.04 -11.18 8.23
CA GLY A 188 28.78 -12.50 7.65
C GLY A 188 27.65 -13.28 8.34
N ARG A 189 27.04 -12.75 9.40
CA ARG A 189 25.84 -13.34 10.01
C ARG A 189 24.60 -13.06 9.17
N THR A 190 23.57 -13.90 9.31
CA THR A 190 22.30 -13.75 8.57
C THR A 190 21.10 -14.02 9.45
N ILE A 191 19.97 -13.37 9.17
CA ILE A 191 18.67 -13.64 9.78
C ILE A 191 17.71 -14.11 8.67
N LYS A 192 17.35 -15.40 8.72
CA LYS A 192 16.44 -16.06 7.77
C LYS A 192 15.09 -16.45 8.39
N SER A 193 14.86 -16.06 9.65
CA SER A 193 13.62 -16.37 10.38
C SER A 193 12.47 -15.39 10.11
N VAL A 194 12.71 -14.37 9.28
CA VAL A 194 11.68 -13.42 8.82
C VAL A 194 11.18 -13.92 7.48
N THR A 195 9.87 -14.05 7.32
CA THR A 195 9.28 -14.74 6.15
C THR A 195 9.48 -13.94 4.87
N TYR A 196 9.23 -12.62 4.94
CA TYR A 196 9.42 -11.73 3.81
C TYR A 196 9.92 -10.37 4.29
N PRO A 197 11.25 -10.22 4.49
CA PRO A 197 11.83 -8.98 4.95
C PRO A 197 11.85 -7.93 3.84
N THR A 198 11.28 -6.75 4.07
CA THR A 198 11.23 -5.66 3.07
C THR A 198 12.07 -4.44 3.44
N ASN A 199 12.50 -4.32 4.68
CA ASN A 199 13.30 -3.19 5.18
C ASN A 199 13.97 -3.55 6.51
N VAL A 200 15.08 -2.87 6.80
CA VAL A 200 15.81 -2.98 8.06
C VAL A 200 16.17 -1.61 8.62
N ALA A 201 15.99 -1.42 9.94
CA ALA A 201 16.39 -0.20 10.62
C ALA A 201 16.88 -0.49 12.04
N PHE A 202 17.97 0.16 12.45
CA PHE A 202 18.38 0.15 13.85
C PHE A 202 17.68 1.27 14.60
N ASP A 203 17.10 0.98 15.76
CA ASP A 203 16.69 2.03 16.69
C ASP A 203 17.89 2.62 17.44
N LYS A 204 17.68 3.72 18.17
CA LYS A 204 18.74 4.40 18.94
C LYS A 204 19.41 3.50 20.00
N SER A 205 18.73 2.45 20.44
CA SER A 205 19.24 1.48 21.41
C SER A 205 19.98 0.32 20.76
N GLY A 206 20.07 0.27 19.43
CA GLY A 206 20.75 -0.77 18.68
C GLY A 206 19.92 -2.04 18.46
N ASN A 207 18.61 -2.01 18.71
CA ASN A 207 17.76 -3.11 18.28
C ASN A 207 17.56 -3.02 16.77
N LEU A 208 17.71 -4.15 16.09
CA LEU A 208 17.45 -4.25 14.65
C LEU A 208 15.97 -4.55 14.42
N TRP A 209 15.26 -3.63 13.80
CA TRP A 209 13.89 -3.81 13.35
C TRP A 209 13.90 -4.30 11.91
N VAL A 210 13.11 -5.33 11.63
CA VAL A 210 12.94 -5.92 10.30
C VAL A 210 11.45 -5.90 9.96
N ALA A 211 11.09 -5.21 8.88
CA ALA A 211 9.73 -5.21 8.34
C ALA A 211 9.41 -6.58 7.74
N ASP A 212 8.35 -7.25 8.19
CA ASP A 212 7.91 -8.56 7.67
C ASP A 212 6.59 -8.42 6.92
N ASN A 213 6.67 -8.38 5.59
CA ASN A 213 5.50 -8.36 4.69
C ASN A 213 4.97 -9.78 4.40
N GLY A 214 5.38 -10.79 5.18
CA GLY A 214 4.81 -12.13 5.14
C GLY A 214 3.43 -12.18 5.81
N PRO A 215 2.87 -13.39 6.04
CA PRO A 215 1.56 -13.56 6.67
C PRO A 215 1.40 -12.88 8.03
N ASP A 216 2.50 -12.66 8.77
CA ASP A 216 2.48 -12.03 10.09
C ASP A 216 2.25 -10.51 10.04
N GLN A 217 2.57 -9.83 8.92
CA GLN A 217 2.37 -8.39 8.71
C GLN A 217 2.82 -7.55 9.92
N ASN A 218 4.11 -7.64 10.27
CA ASN A 218 4.62 -7.15 11.55
C ASN A 218 6.05 -6.62 11.44
N PHE A 219 6.53 -5.92 12.45
CA PHE A 219 7.95 -5.56 12.57
C PHE A 219 8.63 -6.47 13.60
N LYS A 220 9.61 -7.25 13.16
CA LYS A 220 10.38 -8.18 14.00
C LYS A 220 11.59 -7.45 14.59
N ILE A 221 11.78 -7.54 15.91
CA ILE A 221 12.81 -6.76 16.61
C ILE A 221 13.85 -7.71 17.19
N PHE A 222 15.10 -7.57 16.74
CA PHE A 222 16.22 -8.42 17.10
C PHE A 222 17.23 -7.69 17.96
N SER A 223 17.81 -8.40 18.92
CA SER A 223 19.08 -8.02 19.52
C SER A 223 20.21 -8.52 18.62
N VAL A 224 21.15 -7.64 18.30
CA VAL A 224 22.34 -7.96 17.49
C VAL A 224 23.58 -7.75 18.37
N PRO A 225 23.99 -8.77 19.17
CA PRO A 225 25.18 -8.65 19.98
C PRO A 225 26.44 -8.55 19.11
N ALA A 226 27.53 -8.01 19.65
CA ALA A 226 28.82 -7.91 18.95
C ALA A 226 29.41 -9.28 18.56
N SER A 227 29.03 -10.34 19.28
CA SER A 227 29.36 -11.74 18.93
C SER A 227 28.18 -12.65 19.28
N GLY A 228 28.10 -13.80 18.61
CA GLY A 228 26.95 -14.72 18.72
C GLY A 228 25.83 -14.43 17.72
N ALA A 229 24.79 -15.26 17.76
CA ALA A 229 23.67 -15.16 16.84
C ALA A 229 22.72 -14.00 17.22
N PRO A 230 22.17 -13.25 16.24
CA PRO A 230 21.05 -12.36 16.49
C PRO A 230 19.84 -13.14 17.04
N THR A 231 19.11 -12.54 17.98
CA THR A 231 17.95 -13.19 18.61
C THR A 231 16.72 -12.31 18.51
N LEU A 232 15.57 -12.91 18.17
CA LEU A 232 14.29 -12.22 18.18
C LEU A 232 13.94 -11.88 19.63
N VAL A 233 13.75 -10.60 19.92
CA VAL A 233 13.40 -10.09 21.25
C VAL A 233 11.90 -9.96 21.39
N THR A 234 11.25 -9.34 20.40
CA THR A 234 9.82 -9.05 20.39
C THR A 234 9.37 -8.59 19.00
N THR A 235 8.12 -8.17 18.88
CA THR A 235 7.53 -7.63 17.65
C THR A 235 6.77 -6.34 17.92
N PHE A 236 6.59 -5.50 16.89
CA PHE A 236 5.73 -4.31 16.94
C PHE A 236 4.62 -4.42 15.91
N GLY A 237 3.40 -4.68 16.39
CA GLY A 237 2.23 -4.99 15.56
C GLY A 237 1.47 -6.18 16.13
N GLU A 238 0.19 -6.28 15.81
CA GLU A 238 -0.58 -7.50 16.06
C GLU A 238 -0.14 -8.60 15.10
N THR A 239 0.04 -9.83 15.60
CA THR A 239 0.43 -10.97 14.74
C THR A 239 -0.67 -11.25 13.72
N GLY A 240 -0.29 -11.28 12.44
CA GLY A 240 -1.19 -11.40 11.30
C GLY A 240 -1.87 -10.08 10.89
N GLY A 241 -1.50 -8.96 11.50
CA GLY A 241 -1.93 -7.62 11.13
C GLY A 241 -3.46 -7.47 10.98
N VAL A 242 -3.90 -6.89 9.86
CA VAL A 242 -5.34 -6.79 9.56
C VAL A 242 -5.98 -8.15 9.25
N PHE A 243 -5.24 -9.20 8.90
CA PHE A 243 -5.80 -10.48 8.44
C PHE A 243 -6.19 -11.46 9.56
N ALA A 244 -5.72 -11.22 10.79
CA ALA A 244 -5.96 -12.13 11.92
C ALA A 244 -7.09 -11.69 12.87
N GLY A 245 -7.17 -12.35 14.02
CA GLY A 245 -8.08 -12.01 15.12
C GLY A 245 -9.55 -12.38 14.86
N ALA A 246 -10.43 -11.92 15.76
CA ALA A 246 -11.85 -12.27 15.74
C ALA A 246 -12.62 -11.69 14.53
N LYS A 247 -12.08 -10.63 13.92
CA LYS A 247 -12.65 -9.98 12.74
C LYS A 247 -11.53 -9.67 11.72
N PRO A 248 -11.21 -10.62 10.83
CA PRO A 248 -10.26 -10.42 9.75
C PRO A 248 -10.69 -9.25 8.86
N GLY A 249 -9.72 -8.44 8.46
CA GLY A 249 -9.86 -7.22 7.70
C GLY A 249 -10.24 -5.98 8.54
N ALA A 250 -10.55 -6.10 9.83
CA ALA A 250 -10.86 -4.91 10.63
C ALA A 250 -9.62 -4.03 10.84
N TRP A 251 -9.80 -2.72 10.68
CA TRP A 251 -8.74 -1.75 10.93
C TRP A 251 -8.35 -1.70 12.41
N GLY A 252 -7.08 -1.42 12.67
CA GLY A 252 -6.56 -1.13 14.00
C GLY A 252 -5.21 -0.42 13.91
N GLU A 253 -4.86 0.37 14.93
CA GLU A 253 -3.65 1.20 14.92
C GLU A 253 -2.38 0.38 14.66
N LYS A 254 -2.26 -0.80 15.31
CA LYS A 254 -1.14 -1.73 15.19
C LYS A 254 -1.45 -2.97 14.34
N ARG A 255 -2.59 -2.95 13.62
CA ARG A 255 -2.96 -3.97 12.65
C ARG A 255 -2.45 -3.52 11.29
N PHE A 256 -1.20 -3.88 11.00
CA PHE A 256 -0.53 -3.46 9.78
C PHE A 256 -0.89 -4.35 8.58
N TRP A 257 -0.56 -3.86 7.39
CA TRP A 257 -0.80 -4.53 6.13
C TRP A 257 0.02 -3.91 5.00
N GLY A 258 0.58 -4.72 4.12
CA GLY A 258 1.55 -4.25 3.13
C GLY A 258 2.73 -3.58 3.81
N VAL A 259 3.34 -4.21 4.81
CA VAL A 259 4.45 -3.63 5.60
C VAL A 259 5.64 -3.34 4.68
N ARG A 260 6.21 -2.12 4.76
CA ARG A 260 7.31 -1.70 3.88
C ARG A 260 8.57 -1.31 4.62
N GLY A 261 8.47 -0.43 5.61
CA GLY A 261 9.64 -0.05 6.38
C GLY A 261 9.33 0.72 7.65
N VAL A 262 10.38 1.05 8.39
CA VAL A 262 10.30 1.75 9.66
C VAL A 262 11.49 2.70 9.83
N CYS A 263 11.25 3.89 10.39
CA CYS A 263 12.29 4.85 10.71
C CYS A 263 12.10 5.46 12.11
N PHE A 264 13.20 5.95 12.68
CA PHE A 264 13.27 6.42 14.07
C PHE A 264 13.85 7.84 14.15
N PRO A 265 13.03 8.88 14.02
CA PRO A 265 13.47 10.25 14.23
C PRO A 265 14.00 10.50 15.65
N ASN A 266 14.68 11.64 15.80
CA ASN A 266 15.34 12.01 17.03
C ASN A 266 14.38 12.25 18.19
N ASN A 267 13.15 12.66 17.89
CA ASN A 267 12.08 12.89 18.85
C ASN A 267 11.53 11.61 19.50
N GLY A 268 11.99 10.42 19.08
CA GLY A 268 11.66 9.14 19.71
C GLY A 268 10.46 8.41 19.10
N GLN A 269 9.80 9.00 18.10
CA GLN A 269 8.70 8.38 17.38
C GLN A 269 9.12 7.06 16.72
N ILE A 270 8.15 6.17 16.55
CA ILE A 270 8.24 5.02 15.65
C ILE A 270 7.38 5.37 14.44
N ILE A 271 7.98 5.46 13.26
CA ILE A 271 7.24 5.80 12.04
C ILE A 271 7.31 4.59 11.13
N VAL A 272 6.15 4.08 10.73
CA VAL A 272 6.06 2.90 9.86
C VAL A 272 5.46 3.29 8.52
N GLY A 273 6.04 2.76 7.45
CA GLY A 273 5.52 2.82 6.09
C GLY A 273 4.85 1.51 5.71
N CYS A 274 3.62 1.60 5.23
CA CYS A 274 2.85 0.51 4.66
C CYS A 274 2.35 0.93 3.26
N SER A 275 2.27 -0.01 2.32
CA SER A 275 1.68 0.24 0.99
C SER A 275 0.15 0.13 1.01
N GLY A 276 -0.42 -0.39 2.09
CA GLY A 276 -1.86 -0.44 2.30
C GLY A 276 -2.65 -1.26 1.29
N ILE A 277 -2.04 -2.04 0.40
CA ILE A 277 -2.69 -3.06 -0.45
C ILE A 277 -1.57 -4.03 -0.85
N PRO A 278 -1.61 -5.33 -0.48
CA PRO A 278 -0.71 -6.32 -1.06
C PRO A 278 -1.06 -6.57 -2.54
N GLY A 279 -0.06 -6.52 -3.42
CA GLY A 279 -0.28 -6.50 -4.87
C GLY A 279 -0.48 -5.08 -5.38
N GLN A 280 0.57 -4.25 -5.30
CA GLN A 280 0.58 -2.85 -5.74
C GLN A 280 0.35 -2.62 -7.26
N ILE A 281 -0.46 -3.41 -7.94
CA ILE A 281 -1.08 -2.98 -9.19
C ILE A 281 -2.13 -1.87 -8.95
N GLN A 282 -2.54 -1.67 -7.70
CA GLN A 282 -3.58 -0.73 -7.29
C GLN A 282 -3.05 0.38 -6.37
N GLY A 283 -2.01 0.08 -5.58
CA GLY A 283 -1.20 1.01 -4.79
C GLY A 283 -1.91 1.88 -3.74
N GLY A 284 -1.09 2.54 -2.92
CA GLY A 284 -1.55 3.40 -1.84
C GLY A 284 -0.42 3.83 -0.91
N THR A 285 -0.73 4.79 -0.06
CA THR A 285 0.15 5.27 1.03
C THR A 285 -0.55 4.95 2.34
N ASP A 286 0.12 4.32 3.31
CA ASP A 286 -0.31 4.27 4.72
C ASP A 286 0.92 4.46 5.60
N ILE A 287 1.18 5.70 6.01
CA ILE A 287 2.28 6.04 6.93
C ILE A 287 1.69 6.38 8.27
N ARG A 288 2.21 5.76 9.34
CA ARG A 288 1.71 5.92 10.70
C ARG A 288 2.83 6.35 11.63
N TRP A 289 2.61 7.43 12.35
CA TRP A 289 3.50 7.93 13.40
C TRP A 289 2.98 7.45 14.75
N PHE A 290 3.87 6.88 15.55
CA PHE A 290 3.55 6.43 16.90
C PHE A 290 4.39 7.17 17.93
N ASP A 291 3.69 7.73 18.91
CA ASP A 291 4.27 8.31 20.11
C ASP A 291 4.09 7.36 21.29
N SER A 292 5.15 7.16 22.07
CA SER A 292 5.15 6.28 23.25
C SER A 292 5.13 7.11 24.52
N THR A 293 4.19 6.84 25.43
CA THR A 293 4.10 7.58 26.70
C THR A 293 5.10 7.11 27.75
N ASP A 294 5.68 5.91 27.60
CA ASP A 294 6.76 5.39 28.44
C ASP A 294 7.81 4.67 27.60
N SER A 295 8.99 5.29 27.43
CA SER A 295 10.13 4.72 26.70
C SER A 295 11.23 4.17 27.63
N SER A 296 10.94 3.92 28.92
CA SER A 296 11.95 3.46 29.89
C SER A 296 12.48 2.05 29.60
N THR A 297 11.71 1.22 28.89
CA THR A 297 12.16 -0.07 28.35
C THR A 297 11.57 -0.28 26.95
N LEU A 298 12.17 -1.17 26.15
CA LEU A 298 11.61 -1.54 24.85
C LEU A 298 10.15 -2.03 24.98
N ALA A 299 9.88 -2.93 25.92
CA ALA A 299 8.53 -3.46 26.14
C ALA A 299 7.49 -2.36 26.41
N LYS A 300 7.84 -1.38 27.27
CA LYS A 300 6.97 -0.24 27.59
C LYS A 300 6.80 0.71 26.41
N ARG A 301 7.88 0.98 25.67
CA ARG A 301 7.84 1.79 24.45
C ARG A 301 6.82 1.20 23.48
N LEU A 302 6.93 -0.09 23.19
CA LEU A 302 6.03 -0.77 22.25
C LEU A 302 4.59 -0.87 22.76
N SER A 303 4.38 -1.13 24.06
CA SER A 303 3.03 -1.29 24.60
C SER A 303 2.27 0.04 24.71
N THR A 304 2.98 1.14 24.98
CA THR A 304 2.39 2.48 25.16
C THR A 304 2.38 3.32 23.89
N ALA A 305 3.00 2.84 22.80
CA ALA A 305 2.93 3.46 21.50
C ALA A 305 1.47 3.55 21.00
N SER A 306 0.99 4.73 20.65
CA SER A 306 -0.30 4.96 20.01
C SER A 306 -0.13 5.87 18.80
N ILE A 307 -1.03 5.76 17.82
CA ILE A 307 -0.93 6.58 16.61
C ILE A 307 -1.17 8.06 16.93
N SER A 308 -0.26 8.93 16.49
CA SER A 308 -0.42 10.39 16.60
C SER A 308 -0.80 11.04 15.28
N HIS A 309 -0.25 10.53 14.17
CA HIS A 309 -0.54 10.98 12.82
C HIS A 309 -0.68 9.79 11.87
N GLN A 310 -1.52 9.95 10.84
CA GLN A 310 -1.66 8.98 9.75
C GLN A 310 -1.81 9.69 8.40
N ALA A 311 -0.89 9.43 7.48
CA ALA A 311 -1.07 9.77 6.07
C ALA A 311 -1.61 8.54 5.34
N ILE A 312 -2.83 8.64 4.81
CA ILE A 312 -3.36 7.63 3.90
C ILE A 312 -3.77 8.25 2.57
N SER A 313 -3.47 7.55 1.48
CA SER A 313 -3.92 7.91 0.15
C SER A 313 -4.15 6.65 -0.68
N SER A 314 -4.92 6.79 -1.76
CA SER A 314 -5.21 5.73 -2.72
C SER A 314 -5.01 6.29 -4.12
N PHE A 315 -4.53 5.46 -5.05
CA PHE A 315 -4.33 5.86 -6.44
C PHE A 315 -5.50 5.40 -7.29
N VAL A 316 -6.10 6.33 -8.06
CA VAL A 316 -7.21 6.13 -9.04
C VAL A 316 -8.47 5.39 -8.55
N HIS A 317 -8.49 5.08 -7.27
CA HIS A 317 -9.50 4.33 -6.59
C HIS A 317 -10.81 5.11 -6.45
N VAL A 318 -11.89 4.53 -6.97
CA VAL A 318 -13.23 5.10 -6.90
C VAL A 318 -14.08 4.21 -6.01
N ALA A 319 -14.58 4.79 -4.92
CA ALA A 319 -15.48 4.10 -4.01
C ALA A 319 -16.95 4.30 -4.39
N ASP A 320 -17.78 3.35 -3.99
CA ASP A 320 -19.25 3.47 -3.99
C ASP A 320 -19.74 3.30 -2.55
N PHE A 321 -20.93 3.80 -2.25
CA PHE A 321 -21.52 3.63 -0.92
C PHE A 321 -22.46 2.43 -0.89
N ASP A 322 -22.62 1.81 0.28
CA ASP A 322 -23.70 0.84 0.48
C ASP A 322 -25.05 1.59 0.37
N PRO A 323 -25.94 1.18 -0.55
CA PRO A 323 -27.21 1.88 -0.75
C PRO A 323 -28.13 1.88 0.49
N THR A 324 -27.87 1.04 1.48
CA THR A 324 -28.60 0.99 2.75
C THR A 324 -28.00 1.86 3.85
N SER A 325 -26.82 2.45 3.63
CA SER A 325 -26.14 3.26 4.64
C SER A 325 -26.42 4.75 4.51
N ASN A 326 -27.23 5.18 3.53
CA ASN A 326 -27.42 6.60 3.21
C ASN A 326 -26.08 7.33 3.02
N GLY A 327 -25.15 6.70 2.29
CA GLY A 327 -23.85 7.29 1.97
C GLY A 327 -22.82 7.29 3.11
N THR A 328 -23.08 6.66 4.26
CA THR A 328 -22.09 6.63 5.36
C THR A 328 -21.07 5.50 5.31
N GLU A 329 -21.28 4.45 4.52
CA GLU A 329 -20.39 3.30 4.41
C GLU A 329 -19.89 3.18 2.98
N LEU A 330 -18.63 3.56 2.76
CA LEU A 330 -18.01 3.60 1.44
C LEU A 330 -17.07 2.41 1.28
N TYR A 331 -17.14 1.78 0.12
CA TYR A 331 -16.34 0.64 -0.25
C TYR A 331 -15.54 0.99 -1.48
N HIS A 332 -14.24 0.85 -1.30
CA HIS A 332 -13.26 0.80 -2.33
C HIS A 332 -12.89 -0.69 -2.61
N ALA A 333 -12.10 -0.98 -3.65
CA ALA A 333 -11.75 -2.35 -4.04
C ALA A 333 -10.99 -3.13 -2.97
N SER A 334 -10.24 -2.43 -2.11
CA SER A 334 -9.41 -3.01 -1.04
C SER A 334 -9.70 -2.43 0.34
N LEU A 335 -10.48 -1.35 0.43
CA LEU A 335 -10.69 -0.56 1.64
C LEU A 335 -12.16 -0.26 1.89
N ARG A 336 -12.51 -0.11 3.17
CA ARG A 336 -13.80 0.38 3.62
C ARG A 336 -13.61 1.60 4.51
N TYR A 337 -14.47 2.59 4.29
CA TYR A 337 -14.51 3.82 5.06
C TYR A 337 -15.89 4.04 5.66
N THR A 338 -15.93 4.59 6.87
CA THR A 338 -17.15 5.14 7.46
C THR A 338 -17.06 6.66 7.46
N MET A 339 -18.15 7.32 7.07
CA MET A 339 -18.26 8.78 6.98
C MET A 339 -19.08 9.36 8.14
N ASP A 340 -18.61 10.50 8.66
CA ASP A 340 -19.33 11.39 9.56
C ASP A 340 -19.39 12.79 8.91
N TYR A 341 -20.46 13.04 8.16
CA TYR A 341 -20.68 14.30 7.44
C TYR A 341 -20.97 15.50 8.36
N SER A 342 -21.09 15.29 9.68
CA SER A 342 -21.15 16.41 10.64
C SER A 342 -19.78 17.06 10.87
N LYS A 343 -18.70 16.41 10.43
CA LYS A 343 -17.31 16.87 10.57
C LYS A 343 -16.82 17.56 9.29
N PRO A 344 -15.87 18.49 9.40
CA PRO A 344 -15.26 19.10 8.22
C PRO A 344 -14.49 18.06 7.39
N PRO A 345 -14.18 18.38 6.12
CA PRO A 345 -13.26 17.59 5.32
C PRO A 345 -11.92 17.34 6.04
N GLY A 346 -11.34 16.16 5.84
CA GLY A 346 -10.14 15.71 6.56
C GLY A 346 -10.41 15.13 7.96
N GLN A 347 -11.61 15.28 8.52
CA GLN A 347 -12.01 14.71 9.82
C GLN A 347 -13.29 13.86 9.74
N SER A 348 -13.89 13.78 8.56
CA SER A 348 -15.21 13.22 8.29
C SER A 348 -15.19 11.79 7.81
N TRP A 349 -14.03 11.14 7.82
CA TRP A 349 -13.89 9.76 7.39
C TRP A 349 -12.95 8.99 8.32
N LYS A 350 -13.15 7.67 8.38
CA LYS A 350 -12.25 6.72 9.05
C LYS A 350 -12.16 5.47 8.21
N ILE A 351 -10.98 4.86 8.14
CA ILE A 351 -10.85 3.50 7.62
C ILE A 351 -11.42 2.56 8.67
N THR A 352 -12.28 1.65 8.24
CA THR A 352 -12.91 0.67 9.14
C THR A 352 -12.58 -0.76 8.74
N GLY A 353 -12.18 -0.98 7.48
CA GLY A 353 -11.85 -2.31 7.01
C GLY A 353 -10.93 -2.35 5.80
N VAL A 354 -10.31 -3.51 5.66
CA VAL A 354 -9.57 -4.03 4.53
C VAL A 354 -10.39 -5.17 3.94
N THR A 355 -10.52 -5.21 2.62
CA THR A 355 -11.37 -6.19 1.94
C THR A 355 -10.60 -7.23 1.13
N LEU A 356 -9.28 -7.10 1.03
CA LEU A 356 -8.38 -8.02 0.30
C LEU A 356 -7.46 -8.74 1.27
N ASP A 357 -7.42 -10.07 1.23
CA ASP A 357 -6.48 -10.91 1.98
C ASP A 357 -5.71 -11.81 0.98
N PRO A 358 -4.46 -11.45 0.61
CA PRO A 358 -3.69 -12.18 -0.39
C PRO A 358 -3.20 -13.54 0.11
N PHE A 359 -3.14 -13.75 1.43
CA PHE A 359 -2.63 -14.98 2.02
C PHE A 359 -3.70 -16.05 2.06
N ARG A 360 -4.94 -15.65 2.36
CA ARG A 360 -6.09 -16.55 2.35
C ARG A 360 -6.64 -16.78 0.95
N PHE A 361 -6.57 -15.77 0.08
CA PHE A 361 -7.07 -15.83 -1.29
C PHE A 361 -5.97 -15.45 -2.29
N PRO A 362 -4.95 -16.29 -2.51
CA PRO A 362 -3.83 -15.99 -3.41
C PRO A 362 -4.25 -15.82 -4.88
N GLU A 363 -5.40 -16.39 -5.26
CA GLU A 363 -5.99 -16.26 -6.61
C GLU A 363 -7.00 -15.10 -6.71
N ASP A 364 -7.05 -14.21 -5.72
CA ASP A 364 -7.92 -13.03 -5.80
C ASP A 364 -7.51 -12.16 -7.00
N PRO A 365 -8.41 -11.84 -7.94
CA PRO A 365 -8.05 -11.09 -9.14
C PRO A 365 -7.54 -9.68 -8.83
N ARG A 366 -7.80 -9.14 -7.64
CA ARG A 366 -7.23 -7.85 -7.20
C ARG A 366 -5.71 -7.89 -7.02
N ILE A 367 -5.09 -9.07 -6.94
CA ILE A 367 -3.64 -9.25 -6.78
C ILE A 367 -2.92 -9.10 -8.12
N THR A 368 -3.57 -9.43 -9.25
CA THR A 368 -2.96 -9.46 -10.59
C THR A 368 -3.62 -8.54 -11.62
N ILE A 369 -4.83 -8.03 -11.34
CA ILE A 369 -5.58 -7.08 -12.18
C ILE A 369 -5.80 -5.75 -11.43
N PRO A 370 -5.51 -4.57 -12.01
CA PRO A 370 -5.78 -3.27 -11.39
C PRO A 370 -7.28 -2.97 -11.40
N LEU A 371 -7.97 -3.41 -10.35
CA LEU A 371 -9.40 -3.23 -10.18
C LEU A 371 -9.64 -2.03 -9.28
N GLU A 372 -9.85 -0.88 -9.88
CA GLU A 372 -9.75 0.41 -9.19
C GLU A 372 -11.10 1.04 -8.89
N SER A 373 -12.12 0.74 -9.70
CA SER A 373 -13.46 1.27 -9.50
C SER A 373 -14.32 0.21 -8.82
N ALA A 374 -14.88 0.56 -7.67
CA ALA A 374 -15.78 -0.28 -6.92
C ALA A 374 -17.24 0.15 -7.10
N PHE A 375 -18.17 -0.80 -7.07
CA PHE A 375 -19.58 -0.52 -6.86
C PHE A 375 -20.27 -1.57 -5.98
N ILE A 376 -21.19 -1.13 -5.14
CA ILE A 376 -21.87 -1.98 -4.15
C ILE A 376 -23.29 -2.27 -4.61
N ARG A 377 -23.69 -3.55 -4.60
CA ARG A 377 -25.08 -3.95 -4.83
C ARG A 377 -25.57 -4.85 -3.73
N ARG A 378 -26.88 -4.78 -3.47
CA ARG A 378 -27.58 -5.74 -2.62
C ARG A 378 -28.52 -6.59 -3.45
N ILE A 379 -28.24 -7.89 -3.50
CA ILE A 379 -29.05 -8.86 -4.24
C ILE A 379 -29.68 -9.78 -3.20
N LYS A 380 -31.02 -9.77 -3.13
CA LYS A 380 -31.81 -10.53 -2.13
C LYS A 380 -31.33 -10.29 -0.68
N GLY A 381 -30.96 -9.05 -0.36
CA GLY A 381 -30.50 -8.63 0.97
C GLY A 381 -29.00 -8.85 1.22
N GLN A 382 -28.29 -9.62 0.39
CA GLN A 382 -26.85 -9.85 0.52
C GLN A 382 -26.04 -8.78 -0.22
N GLN A 383 -25.01 -8.24 0.43
CA GLN A 383 -24.08 -7.26 -0.14
C GLN A 383 -23.04 -7.95 -1.02
N PHE A 384 -22.78 -7.36 -2.18
CA PHE A 384 -21.73 -7.74 -3.11
C PHE A 384 -20.89 -6.52 -3.47
N LEU A 385 -19.57 -6.70 -3.44
CA LEU A 385 -18.60 -5.76 -3.95
C LEU A 385 -18.25 -6.16 -5.38
N TYR A 386 -18.38 -5.22 -6.30
CA TYR A 386 -17.93 -5.37 -7.67
C TYR A 386 -16.75 -4.45 -7.88
N CYS A 387 -15.71 -4.96 -8.54
CA CYS A 387 -14.55 -4.16 -8.90
C CYS A 387 -14.28 -4.27 -10.40
N MET A 388 -13.93 -3.16 -11.04
CA MET A 388 -13.57 -3.10 -12.45
C MET A 388 -12.27 -2.33 -12.65
N ASN A 389 -11.58 -2.60 -13.76
CA ASN A 389 -10.41 -1.81 -14.17
C ASN A 389 -10.82 -0.49 -14.83
N MET A 390 -9.87 0.45 -14.98
CA MET A 390 -10.09 1.80 -15.54
C MET A 390 -10.94 1.85 -16.81
N TYR A 391 -10.75 0.87 -17.70
CA TYR A 391 -11.31 0.87 -19.05
C TYR A 391 -12.44 -0.14 -19.24
N GLY A 392 -12.93 -0.79 -18.17
CA GLY A 392 -14.12 -1.64 -18.22
C GLY A 392 -13.96 -2.99 -18.94
N GLY A 393 -12.76 -3.58 -18.92
CA GLY A 393 -12.47 -4.89 -19.55
C GLY A 393 -12.70 -6.12 -18.65
N ALA A 394 -12.77 -5.92 -17.33
CA ALA A 394 -13.02 -7.00 -16.37
C ALA A 394 -13.95 -6.52 -15.25
N ILE A 395 -14.85 -7.41 -14.79
CA ILE A 395 -15.67 -7.22 -13.59
C ILE A 395 -15.40 -8.40 -12.66
N SER A 396 -14.79 -8.13 -11.51
CA SER A 396 -14.66 -9.09 -10.43
C SER A 396 -15.77 -8.89 -9.41
N ILE A 397 -16.34 -9.98 -8.93
CA ILE A 397 -17.46 -10.00 -8.00
C ILE A 397 -17.00 -10.69 -6.72
N PHE A 398 -17.24 -10.01 -5.60
CA PHE A 398 -16.91 -10.49 -4.28
C PHE A 398 -18.15 -10.47 -3.40
N ARG A 399 -18.33 -11.52 -2.61
CA ARG A 399 -19.40 -11.58 -1.61
C ARG A 399 -18.86 -11.21 -0.23
N SER A 400 -19.68 -10.55 0.57
CA SER A 400 -19.36 -10.32 1.97
C SER A 400 -19.33 -11.63 2.77
N ASN A 401 -18.61 -11.60 3.89
CA ASN A 401 -18.55 -12.68 4.87
C ASN A 401 -19.06 -12.17 6.22
N GLN A 402 -19.84 -12.98 6.93
CA GLN A 402 -20.23 -12.62 8.29
C GLN A 402 -18.98 -12.59 9.19
N ASN A 403 -18.88 -11.60 10.07
CA ASN A 403 -17.77 -11.40 11.00
C ASN A 403 -16.39 -11.18 10.35
N SER A 404 -16.33 -10.67 9.13
CA SER A 404 -15.08 -10.27 8.49
C SER A 404 -15.31 -9.08 7.55
N GLU A 405 -14.31 -8.22 7.41
CA GLU A 405 -14.27 -7.19 6.38
C GLU A 405 -13.71 -7.74 5.05
N ILE A 406 -13.06 -8.93 5.07
CA ILE A 406 -12.51 -9.56 3.87
C ILE A 406 -13.63 -9.98 2.93
N ALA A 407 -13.57 -9.48 1.70
CA ALA A 407 -14.48 -9.86 0.63
C ALA A 407 -13.99 -11.17 -0.02
N ILE A 408 -14.91 -12.11 -0.24
CA ILE A 408 -14.58 -13.43 -0.78
C ILE A 408 -14.78 -13.42 -2.29
N PRO A 409 -13.76 -13.76 -3.11
CA PRO A 409 -13.91 -13.91 -4.55
C PRO A 409 -15.06 -14.85 -4.90
N ALA A 410 -15.94 -14.41 -5.79
CA ALA A 410 -17.15 -15.15 -6.18
C ALA A 410 -17.26 -15.38 -7.68
N ALA A 411 -16.86 -14.40 -8.50
CA ALA A 411 -16.84 -14.54 -9.96
C ALA A 411 -15.91 -13.51 -10.61
N LEU A 412 -15.49 -13.80 -11.84
CA LEU A 412 -14.77 -12.89 -12.73
C LEU A 412 -15.45 -12.93 -14.11
N ILE A 413 -15.81 -11.77 -14.63
CA ILE A 413 -16.39 -11.60 -15.97
C ILE A 413 -15.39 -10.81 -16.79
N LEU A 414 -15.01 -11.33 -17.95
CA LEU A 414 -14.05 -10.70 -18.86
C LEU A 414 -14.75 -10.32 -20.16
N SER A 415 -14.45 -9.13 -20.67
CA SER A 415 -14.75 -8.79 -22.07
C SER A 415 -13.82 -9.61 -22.97
N VAL A 416 -14.40 -10.38 -23.87
CA VAL A 416 -13.70 -11.13 -24.93
C VAL A 416 -13.59 -10.34 -26.22
#